data_AF-A0A2P6SLC9-F1
#
_entry.id   AF-A0A2P6SLC9-F1
#
_cell.length_a   1.000
_cell.length_b   1.000
_cell.length_c   1.000
_cell.angle_alpha   90.00
_cell.angle_beta   90.00
_cell.angle_gamma   90.00
#
_symmetry.space_group_name_H-M   'P 1'
#
loop_
_entity.id
_entity.type
_entity.pdbx_description
1 polymer ?
#
loop_
_entity_poly.entity_id
_entity_poly.type
_entity_poly.pdbx_seq_one_letter_code
_entity_poly.pdbx_strand_id
1 'polypeptide(L)'
;MVLGEKLQEADKEIENKWVYVDGKKMENGMFKRQINPSDVIINTGDTSHTPRCPIPGRWKKVVRDPHLKWLAYWKDSIFGRRKYMNLKYCSSMFDISKFNTARELKINQAEIKQQYTVDFTRSNLMDKQCAIVTYLIDTLALRPGHVKDGEITAPTVGCCTLMVKNVILHEPSCLEFRFTGKALVDYENEVEVENLLNKEDLREKTEEDKLVVYWNSNKEVAIFLNHRRETLDFEEEQARKLSIQICELNASIDQKSELEIQRTHPSDKYYASEAGKLELDIEIEKIMEKIHELSLQEGTIACSQTYRLETLRENYLDPRITVAWCLRHRISVSKVSISFVAVGYGKEI
;
A
#
# COMPACT_ATOMS: atom_id res chain seq x y z
N MET A 1 -10.98 19.28 -21.55
CA MET A 1 -11.09 18.63 -22.86
C MET A 1 -9.69 18.23 -23.30
N VAL A 2 -9.47 16.97 -23.62
CA VAL A 2 -8.23 16.48 -24.24
C VAL A 2 -8.65 15.64 -25.43
N LEU A 3 -8.13 15.95 -26.63
CA LEU A 3 -8.47 15.24 -27.87
C LEU A 3 -9.98 15.11 -28.14
N GLY A 4 -10.78 16.12 -27.78
CA GLY A 4 -12.23 16.10 -27.98
C GLY A 4 -13.02 15.41 -26.87
N GLU A 5 -12.37 14.79 -25.88
CA GLU A 5 -13.03 14.14 -24.75
C GLU A 5 -13.02 15.00 -23.48
N LYS A 6 -14.14 14.96 -22.74
CA LYS A 6 -14.24 15.58 -21.42
C LYS A 6 -13.72 14.60 -20.37
N LEU A 7 -12.45 14.77 -20.00
CA LEU A 7 -11.83 14.02 -18.91
C LEU A 7 -12.19 14.64 -17.54
N GLN A 8 -12.13 13.82 -16.48
CA GLN A 8 -12.37 14.25 -15.09
C GLN A 8 -11.36 15.32 -14.62
N GLU A 9 -11.75 16.01 -13.55
CA GLU A 9 -11.08 17.18 -12.99
C GLU A 9 -9.60 16.96 -12.61
N ALA A 10 -8.88 18.07 -12.44
CA ALA A 10 -7.47 18.07 -12.12
C ALA A 10 -7.18 17.41 -10.75
N ASP A 11 -6.00 16.81 -10.62
CA ASP A 11 -5.53 16.07 -9.42
C ASP A 11 -5.27 16.98 -8.21
N LYS A 12 -5.06 18.27 -8.45
CA LYS A 12 -4.71 19.24 -7.42
C LYS A 12 -5.39 20.56 -7.66
N GLU A 13 -5.93 21.10 -6.57
CA GLU A 13 -6.19 22.54 -6.46
C GLU A 13 -4.90 23.27 -6.08
N ILE A 14 -4.83 24.56 -6.41
CA ILE A 14 -3.72 25.40 -5.96
C ILE A 14 -3.77 25.48 -4.43
N GLU A 15 -2.69 25.03 -3.77
CA GLU A 15 -2.60 25.02 -2.32
C GLU A 15 -2.71 26.46 -1.76
N ASN A 16 -3.84 26.79 -1.13
CA ASN A 16 -4.03 28.04 -0.38
C ASN A 16 -3.61 27.91 1.11
N LYS A 17 -2.79 26.91 1.44
CA LYS A 17 -2.32 26.71 2.82
C LYS A 17 -1.22 27.72 3.14
N TRP A 18 -1.40 28.46 4.22
CA TRP A 18 -0.51 29.54 4.65
C TRP A 18 0.72 29.06 5.42
N VAL A 19 0.70 27.84 5.97
CA VAL A 19 1.77 27.29 6.80
C VAL A 19 2.17 25.90 6.28
N TYR A 20 3.47 25.65 6.17
CA TYR A 20 4.00 24.33 5.85
C TYR A 20 3.98 23.42 7.06
N VAL A 21 3.33 22.27 6.92
CA VAL A 21 3.25 21.26 7.96
C VAL A 21 3.70 19.93 7.38
N ASP A 22 4.79 19.40 7.92
CA ASP A 22 5.38 18.10 7.56
C ASP A 22 5.96 17.37 8.79
N GLY A 23 5.73 17.90 9.99
CA GLY A 23 5.97 17.27 11.31
C GLY A 23 7.44 17.10 11.72
N LYS A 24 8.32 16.68 10.80
CA LYS A 24 9.69 16.22 11.08
C LYS A 24 10.76 16.96 10.26
N LYS A 25 10.38 18.01 9.51
CA LYS A 25 11.30 18.83 8.71
C LYS A 25 11.56 20.18 9.35
N MET A 26 12.75 20.76 9.09
CA MET A 26 13.13 22.07 9.64
C MET A 26 12.21 23.20 9.18
N GLU A 27 11.63 23.09 7.98
CA GLU A 27 10.74 24.10 7.40
C GLU A 27 9.31 24.06 7.97
N ASN A 28 9.03 23.14 8.91
CA ASN A 28 7.75 23.03 9.58
C ASN A 28 7.42 24.34 10.31
N GLY A 29 6.25 24.93 10.03
CA GLY A 29 5.85 26.25 10.51
C GLY A 29 6.19 27.41 9.59
N MET A 30 6.97 27.21 8.52
CA MET A 30 7.27 28.29 7.56
C MET A 30 6.02 28.72 6.79
N PHE A 31 5.94 30.02 6.51
CA PHE A 31 4.83 30.60 5.77
C PHE A 31 4.93 30.31 4.27
N LYS A 32 3.89 29.69 3.71
CA LYS A 32 3.72 29.53 2.28
C LYS A 32 3.04 30.77 1.71
N ARG A 33 3.79 31.54 0.92
CA ARG A 33 3.22 32.67 0.17
C ARG A 33 2.12 32.18 -0.78
N GLN A 34 1.02 32.94 -0.84
CA GLN A 34 -0.05 32.76 -1.82
C GLN A 34 0.51 32.77 -3.25
N ILE A 35 0.01 31.84 -4.06
CA ILE A 35 0.36 31.72 -5.48
C ILE A 35 -0.51 32.69 -6.29
N ASN A 36 0.14 33.60 -7.02
CA ASN A 36 -0.54 34.55 -7.90
C ASN A 36 -0.54 34.06 -9.35
N PRO A 37 -1.38 34.60 -10.26
CA PRO A 37 -1.38 34.21 -11.66
C PRO A 37 0.00 34.38 -12.32
N SER A 38 0.75 35.39 -11.90
CA SER A 38 2.12 35.68 -12.34
C SER A 38 3.17 34.65 -11.91
N ASP A 39 2.82 33.70 -11.03
CA ASP A 39 3.67 32.57 -10.64
C ASP A 39 3.38 31.30 -11.46
N VAL A 40 2.21 31.23 -12.11
CA VAL A 40 1.68 30.01 -12.74
C VAL A 40 1.96 30.00 -14.24
N ILE A 41 2.50 28.88 -14.71
CA ILE A 41 2.70 28.57 -16.12
C ILE A 41 1.65 27.54 -16.53
N ILE A 42 0.88 27.85 -17.57
CA ILE A 42 -0.18 26.97 -18.08
C ILE A 42 0.26 26.33 -19.41
N ASN A 43 -0.16 25.09 -19.64
CA ASN A 43 0.00 24.36 -20.89
C ASN A 43 -1.37 24.14 -21.53
N THR A 44 -1.55 24.57 -22.78
CA THR A 44 -2.82 24.42 -23.50
C THR A 44 -2.61 23.91 -24.92
N GLY A 45 -3.63 23.26 -25.49
CA GLY A 45 -3.58 22.75 -26.86
C GLY A 45 -3.69 23.85 -27.93
N ASP A 46 -4.48 24.90 -27.68
CA ASP A 46 -4.65 26.02 -28.59
C ASP A 46 -4.83 27.36 -27.85
N THR A 47 -4.48 28.44 -28.54
CA THR A 47 -4.73 29.85 -28.24
C THR A 47 -6.20 30.14 -27.90
N SER A 48 -7.15 29.63 -28.70
CA SER A 48 -8.58 29.91 -28.57
C SER A 48 -9.19 29.45 -27.24
N HIS A 49 -8.56 28.46 -26.59
CA HIS A 49 -9.00 27.86 -25.34
C HIS A 49 -8.08 28.20 -24.16
N THR A 50 -7.30 29.28 -24.26
CA THR A 50 -6.45 29.73 -23.14
C THR A 50 -7.34 30.21 -21.98
N PRO A 51 -7.28 29.59 -20.79
CA PRO A 51 -8.11 30.00 -19.66
C PRO A 51 -7.77 31.43 -19.25
N ARG A 52 -8.79 32.24 -18.96
CA ARG A 52 -8.59 33.57 -18.37
C ARG A 52 -8.19 33.43 -16.91
N CYS A 53 -7.41 34.38 -16.40
CA CYS A 53 -7.08 34.42 -14.97
C CYS A 53 -8.38 34.61 -14.16
N PRO A 54 -8.65 33.77 -13.14
CA PRO A 54 -9.85 33.90 -12.31
C PRO A 54 -9.82 35.11 -11.39
N ILE A 55 -8.62 35.66 -11.15
CA ILE A 55 -8.36 36.85 -10.34
C ILE A 55 -7.57 37.87 -11.18
N PRO A 56 -7.58 39.17 -10.81
CA PRO A 56 -6.84 40.21 -11.54
C PRO A 56 -5.37 39.84 -11.73
N GLY A 57 -4.91 39.87 -12.98
CA GLY A 57 -3.53 39.53 -13.34
C GLY A 57 -3.40 38.86 -14.69
N ARG A 58 -2.19 38.37 -14.98
CA ARG A 58 -1.87 37.58 -16.17
C ARG A 58 -1.05 36.36 -15.76
N TRP A 59 -1.24 35.25 -16.48
CA TRP A 59 -0.41 34.06 -16.32
C TRP A 59 1.05 34.38 -16.56
N LYS A 60 1.95 33.73 -15.81
CA LYS A 60 3.39 33.88 -15.97
C LYS A 60 3.84 33.58 -17.40
N LYS A 61 3.32 32.48 -17.94
CA LYS A 61 3.58 32.01 -19.30
C LYS A 61 2.49 31.04 -19.73
N VAL A 62 2.17 31.08 -21.02
CA VAL A 62 1.35 30.05 -21.69
C VAL A 62 2.28 29.28 -22.62
N VAL A 63 2.38 27.97 -22.41
CA VAL A 63 3.09 27.04 -23.29
C VAL A 63 2.10 26.15 -24.03
N ARG A 64 2.55 25.57 -25.14
CA ARG A 64 1.75 24.69 -25.99
C ARG A 64 2.62 23.51 -26.42
N ASP A 65 2.81 22.59 -25.49
CA ASP A 65 3.63 21.41 -25.71
C ASP A 65 2.77 20.15 -25.52
N PRO A 66 2.47 19.42 -26.62
CA PRO A 66 1.66 18.21 -26.55
C PRO A 66 2.39 17.03 -25.88
N HIS A 67 3.71 17.12 -25.67
CA HIS A 67 4.49 16.08 -24.99
C HIS A 67 4.47 16.24 -23.46
N LEU A 68 4.02 17.39 -22.94
CA LEU A 68 3.94 17.65 -21.51
C LEU A 68 2.59 17.19 -20.94
N LYS A 69 2.65 16.44 -19.83
CA LYS A 69 1.47 15.84 -19.18
C LYS A 69 0.73 16.79 -18.23
N TRP A 70 1.39 17.86 -17.78
CA TRP A 70 0.83 18.81 -16.82
C TRP A 70 0.02 19.89 -17.55
N LEU A 71 -1.08 20.30 -16.93
CA LEU A 71 -1.94 21.40 -17.38
C LEU A 71 -1.41 22.75 -16.89
N ALA A 72 -0.85 22.78 -15.68
CA ALA A 72 -0.22 23.95 -15.12
C ALA A 72 0.90 23.56 -14.16
N TYR A 73 1.86 24.46 -13.94
CA TYR A 73 2.80 24.34 -12.85
C TYR A 73 3.20 25.69 -12.27
N TRP A 74 3.64 25.67 -11.03
CA TRP A 74 4.21 26.83 -10.33
C TRP A 74 5.39 26.38 -9.48
N LYS A 75 6.18 27.32 -8.98
CA LYS A 75 7.23 27.03 -7.98
C LYS A 75 6.68 27.30 -6.59
N ASP A 76 6.89 26.39 -5.66
CA ASP A 76 6.54 26.63 -4.26
C ASP A 76 7.50 27.64 -3.61
N SER A 77 7.01 28.39 -2.62
CA SER A 77 7.74 29.50 -2.00
C SER A 77 8.77 29.07 -0.96
N ILE A 78 8.77 27.81 -0.53
CA ILE A 78 9.66 27.32 0.54
C ILE A 78 10.90 26.67 -0.07
N PHE A 79 10.70 25.73 -0.98
CA PHE A 79 11.78 24.94 -1.60
C PHE A 79 12.06 25.35 -3.04
N GLY A 80 11.23 26.21 -3.64
CA GLY A 80 11.37 26.57 -5.05
C GLY A 80 11.08 25.43 -6.03
N ARG A 81 10.53 24.30 -5.55
CA ARG A 81 10.27 23.12 -6.38
C ARG A 81 9.03 23.34 -7.23
N ARG A 82 9.03 22.69 -8.40
CA ARG A 82 7.88 22.74 -9.30
C ARG A 82 6.74 21.88 -8.75
N LYS A 83 5.56 22.46 -8.63
CA LYS A 83 4.29 21.81 -8.33
C LYS A 83 3.47 21.78 -9.60
N TYR A 84 2.91 20.62 -9.93
CA TYR A 84 2.18 20.39 -11.16
C TYR A 84 0.71 20.11 -10.87
N MET A 85 -0.14 20.56 -11.78
CA MET A 85 -1.54 20.19 -11.89
C MET A 85 -1.69 19.28 -13.11
N ASN A 86 -2.12 18.05 -12.90
CA ASN A 86 -2.34 17.03 -13.92
C ASN A 86 -3.81 16.62 -13.96
N LEU A 87 -4.18 15.80 -14.95
CA LEU A 87 -5.50 15.17 -15.00
C LEU A 87 -5.54 13.97 -14.05
N LYS A 88 -6.59 13.87 -13.20
CA LYS A 88 -6.76 12.72 -12.28
C LYS A 88 -6.75 11.37 -12.98
N TYR A 89 -7.34 11.31 -14.17
CA TYR A 89 -7.74 10.05 -14.80
C TYR A 89 -6.99 9.69 -16.09
N CYS A 90 -5.99 10.48 -16.48
CA CYS A 90 -5.10 10.10 -17.58
C CYS A 90 -4.00 9.11 -17.11
N SER A 91 -3.95 8.80 -15.82
CA SER A 91 -3.03 7.83 -15.21
C SER A 91 -3.30 6.38 -15.63
N SER A 92 -4.54 5.99 -15.92
CA SER A 92 -4.90 4.59 -16.22
C SER A 92 -4.18 4.00 -17.44
N MET A 93 -4.01 4.77 -18.53
CA MET A 93 -3.23 4.33 -19.70
C MET A 93 -1.74 4.16 -19.37
N PHE A 94 -1.18 5.03 -18.53
CA PHE A 94 0.23 4.94 -18.13
C PHE A 94 0.48 3.88 -17.05
N ASP A 95 -0.49 3.63 -16.17
CA ASP A 95 -0.38 2.61 -15.13
C ASP A 95 -0.35 1.20 -15.73
N ILE A 96 -1.06 0.94 -16.83
CA ILE A 96 -0.96 -0.34 -17.56
C ILE A 96 0.47 -0.57 -18.07
N SER A 97 1.10 0.45 -18.66
CA SER A 97 2.46 0.32 -19.20
C SER A 97 3.48 -0.03 -18.12
N LYS A 98 3.37 0.59 -16.94
CA LYS A 98 4.19 0.29 -15.75
C LYS A 98 4.08 -1.20 -15.36
N PHE A 99 2.86 -1.74 -15.30
CA PHE A 99 2.67 -3.15 -14.96
C PHE A 99 3.09 -4.10 -16.08
N ASN A 100 2.97 -3.70 -17.35
CA ASN A 100 3.48 -4.49 -18.47
C ASN A 100 5.02 -4.58 -18.43
N THR A 101 5.73 -3.47 -18.16
CA THR A 101 7.18 -3.50 -17.94
C THR A 101 7.56 -4.41 -16.78
N ALA A 102 6.79 -4.42 -15.69
CA ALA A 102 7.03 -5.36 -14.58
C ALA A 102 6.83 -6.83 -14.99
N ARG A 103 5.88 -7.13 -15.89
CA ARG A 103 5.68 -8.47 -16.44
C ARG A 103 6.79 -8.89 -17.39
N GLU A 104 7.31 -7.97 -18.19
CA GLU A 104 8.50 -8.21 -19.03
C GLU A 104 9.73 -8.50 -18.16
N LEU A 105 9.92 -7.72 -17.08
CA LEU A 105 10.98 -7.99 -16.10
C LEU A 105 10.86 -9.40 -15.50
N LYS A 106 9.64 -9.87 -15.20
CA LYS A 106 9.41 -11.23 -14.70
C LYS A 106 9.90 -12.31 -15.67
N ILE A 107 9.78 -12.10 -16.99
CA ILE A 107 10.25 -13.04 -18.01
C ILE A 107 11.78 -13.15 -17.97
N ASN A 108 12.47 -12.01 -17.84
CA ASN A 108 13.93 -11.94 -17.87
C ASN A 108 14.58 -12.06 -16.48
N GLN A 109 13.78 -12.24 -15.42
CA GLN A 109 14.26 -12.17 -14.03
C GLN A 109 15.35 -13.22 -13.77
N ALA A 110 15.16 -14.45 -14.25
CA ALA A 110 16.12 -15.54 -14.02
C ALA A 110 17.52 -15.21 -14.57
N GLU A 111 17.59 -14.64 -15.77
CA GLU A 111 18.84 -14.22 -16.40
C GLU A 111 19.51 -13.09 -15.62
N ILE A 112 18.74 -12.09 -15.17
CA ILE A 112 19.26 -10.99 -14.35
C ILE A 112 19.83 -11.51 -13.02
N LYS A 113 19.15 -12.47 -12.38
CA LYS A 113 19.61 -13.11 -11.14
C LYS A 113 20.92 -13.86 -11.34
N GLN A 114 21.01 -14.62 -12.42
CA GLN A 114 22.24 -15.30 -12.80
C GLN A 114 23.38 -14.29 -13.03
N GLN A 115 23.09 -13.19 -13.74
CA GLN A 115 24.09 -12.19 -14.07
C GLN A 115 24.67 -11.49 -12.82
N TYR A 116 23.83 -10.97 -11.91
CA TYR A 116 24.36 -10.33 -10.71
C TYR A 116 25.09 -11.32 -9.79
N THR A 117 24.71 -12.61 -9.81
CA THR A 117 25.38 -13.65 -8.99
C THR A 117 26.79 -13.92 -9.50
N VAL A 118 26.97 -13.96 -10.82
CA VAL A 118 28.30 -14.05 -11.45
C VAL A 118 29.13 -12.80 -11.09
N ASP A 119 28.50 -11.62 -11.15
CA ASP A 119 29.17 -10.33 -10.96
C ASP A 119 29.66 -10.12 -9.52
N PHE A 120 29.14 -10.84 -8.52
CA PHE A 120 29.70 -10.87 -7.16
C PHE A 120 31.18 -11.28 -7.12
N THR A 121 31.60 -12.15 -8.05
CA THR A 121 32.94 -12.74 -8.06
C THR A 121 33.90 -12.07 -9.05
N ARG A 122 33.43 -11.09 -9.83
CA ARG A 122 34.27 -10.37 -10.82
C ARG A 122 35.42 -9.62 -10.16
N SER A 123 36.44 -9.23 -10.92
CA SER A 123 37.55 -8.44 -10.37
C SER A 123 37.20 -6.95 -10.19
N ASN A 124 36.30 -6.42 -11.04
CA ASN A 124 35.93 -5.01 -11.03
C ASN A 124 35.04 -4.66 -9.83
N LEU A 125 35.46 -3.66 -9.05
CA LEU A 125 34.74 -3.20 -7.86
C LEU A 125 33.38 -2.58 -8.21
N MET A 126 33.26 -1.83 -9.31
CA MET A 126 32.01 -1.20 -9.73
C MET A 126 30.98 -2.26 -10.11
N ASP A 127 31.38 -3.30 -10.85
CA ASP A 127 30.50 -4.40 -11.23
C ASP A 127 29.97 -5.12 -9.98
N LYS A 128 30.83 -5.37 -8.98
CA LYS A 128 30.41 -5.96 -7.69
C LYS A 128 29.41 -5.08 -6.96
N GLN A 129 29.69 -3.78 -6.85
CA GLN A 129 28.81 -2.85 -6.16
C GLN A 129 27.45 -2.75 -6.84
N CYS A 130 27.43 -2.67 -8.18
CA CYS A 130 26.20 -2.73 -8.96
C CYS A 130 25.44 -4.04 -8.71
N ALA A 131 26.12 -5.18 -8.75
CA ALA A 131 25.52 -6.49 -8.49
C ALA A 131 24.89 -6.58 -7.10
N ILE A 132 25.61 -6.14 -6.06
CA ILE A 132 25.10 -6.12 -4.66
C ILE A 132 23.90 -5.20 -4.54
N VAL A 133 23.96 -3.99 -5.11
CA VAL A 133 22.82 -3.06 -5.10
C VAL A 133 21.61 -3.65 -5.80
N THR A 134 21.80 -4.28 -6.97
CA THR A 134 20.73 -4.95 -7.71
C THR A 134 20.13 -6.09 -6.91
N TYR A 135 20.97 -6.92 -6.27
CA TYR A 135 20.54 -7.98 -5.36
C TYR A 135 19.69 -7.43 -4.20
N LEU A 136 20.15 -6.39 -3.50
CA LEU A 136 19.41 -5.79 -2.39
C LEU A 136 18.07 -5.17 -2.83
N ILE A 137 18.00 -4.60 -4.05
CA ILE A 137 16.73 -4.10 -4.61
C ILE A 137 15.79 -5.26 -4.95
N ASP A 138 16.29 -6.34 -5.53
CA ASP A 138 15.50 -7.53 -5.89
C ASP A 138 14.99 -8.30 -4.66
N THR A 139 15.83 -8.47 -3.62
CA THR A 139 15.48 -9.27 -2.44
C THR A 139 14.76 -8.48 -1.35
N LEU A 140 15.11 -7.21 -1.14
CA LEU A 140 14.57 -6.41 -0.03
C LEU A 140 13.65 -5.26 -0.50
N ALA A 141 13.45 -5.12 -1.82
CA ALA A 141 12.66 -4.05 -2.43
C ALA A 141 13.07 -2.63 -1.98
N LEU A 142 14.37 -2.43 -1.72
CA LEU A 142 14.90 -1.11 -1.36
C LEU A 142 14.72 -0.13 -2.53
N ARG A 143 14.41 1.12 -2.20
CA ARG A 143 14.39 2.18 -3.21
C ARG A 143 15.83 2.51 -3.64
N PRO A 144 16.11 2.84 -4.91
CA PRO A 144 17.47 3.12 -5.38
C PRO A 144 18.18 4.19 -4.56
N GLY A 145 17.50 5.27 -4.18
CA GLY A 145 18.13 6.39 -3.46
C GLY A 145 18.88 7.33 -4.40
N HIS A 146 18.69 8.63 -4.21
CA HIS A 146 19.35 9.66 -5.00
C HIS A 146 20.11 10.60 -4.06
N VAL A 147 21.29 11.05 -4.48
CA VAL A 147 22.02 12.12 -3.78
C VAL A 147 21.20 13.39 -3.84
N LYS A 148 21.02 14.05 -2.71
CA LYS A 148 20.28 15.32 -2.62
C LYS A 148 21.28 16.46 -2.55
N ASP A 149 21.54 17.09 -3.69
CA ASP A 149 22.42 18.25 -3.74
C ASP A 149 21.74 19.48 -3.13
N GLY A 150 22.37 20.09 -2.12
CA GLY A 150 21.99 21.43 -1.63
C GLY A 150 20.71 21.52 -0.78
N GLU A 151 20.10 20.41 -0.37
CA GLU A 151 18.92 20.44 0.50
C GLU A 151 19.28 20.16 1.96
N ILE A 152 18.88 21.04 2.88
CA ILE A 152 18.81 20.77 4.32
C ILE A 152 17.62 19.83 4.57
N THR A 153 17.62 18.66 3.93
CA THR A 153 16.59 17.65 4.16
C THR A 153 17.06 16.68 5.22
N ALA A 154 16.10 16.18 5.99
CA ALA A 154 16.35 15.13 6.96
C ALA A 154 17.07 13.92 6.29
N PRO A 155 18.01 13.29 7.02
CA PRO A 155 19.00 12.36 6.49
C PRO A 155 18.33 11.05 6.09
N THR A 156 17.82 11.00 4.86
CA THR A 156 17.08 9.85 4.33
C THR A 156 17.92 9.19 3.26
N VAL A 157 18.00 7.86 3.31
CA VAL A 157 18.85 7.06 2.42
C VAL A 157 18.03 6.03 1.65
N GLY A 158 18.58 5.56 0.53
CA GLY A 158 18.13 4.40 -0.24
C GLY A 158 19.32 3.51 -0.57
N CYS A 159 19.12 2.44 -1.34
CA CYS A 159 20.11 1.39 -1.58
C CYS A 159 21.48 1.93 -2.03
N CYS A 160 21.52 2.80 -3.03
CA CYS A 160 22.73 3.41 -3.58
C CYS A 160 23.34 4.51 -2.69
N THR A 161 22.65 4.94 -1.63
CA THR A 161 23.11 5.98 -0.69
C THR A 161 23.25 5.47 0.75
N LEU A 162 23.24 4.15 0.95
CA LEU A 162 23.53 3.51 2.22
C LEU A 162 24.98 3.84 2.65
N MET A 163 25.15 4.10 3.95
CA MET A 163 26.47 4.30 4.56
C MET A 163 26.82 3.07 5.41
N VAL A 164 28.11 2.90 5.73
CA VAL A 164 28.60 1.81 6.59
C VAL A 164 27.84 1.74 7.92
N LYS A 165 27.51 2.89 8.53
CA LYS A 165 26.72 2.96 9.77
C LYS A 165 25.29 2.41 9.67
N ASN A 166 24.78 2.18 8.46
CA ASN A 166 23.42 1.70 8.22
C ASN A 166 23.30 0.18 8.12
N VAL A 167 24.44 -0.53 8.12
CA VAL A 167 24.49 -1.99 7.97
C VAL A 167 25.41 -2.54 9.06
N ILE A 168 24.89 -3.50 9.82
CA ILE A 168 25.64 -4.22 10.84
C ILE A 168 25.73 -5.67 10.37
N LEU A 169 26.95 -6.21 10.36
CA LEU A 169 27.22 -7.61 10.03
C LEU A 169 27.24 -8.42 11.33
N HIS A 170 26.37 -9.42 11.40
CA HIS A 170 26.35 -10.43 12.46
C HIS A 170 26.85 -11.76 11.92
N GLU A 171 27.76 -12.41 12.64
CA GLU A 171 28.23 -13.76 12.31
C GLU A 171 27.12 -14.79 12.54
N PRO A 172 26.96 -15.85 11.70
CA PRO A 172 27.85 -16.27 10.62
C PRO A 172 27.49 -15.72 9.21
N SER A 173 26.31 -15.14 8.99
CA SER A 173 25.87 -14.63 7.67
C SER A 173 24.59 -13.77 7.76
N CYS A 174 24.47 -12.94 8.79
CA CYS A 174 23.29 -12.12 9.01
C CYS A 174 23.60 -10.63 8.79
N LEU A 175 22.75 -9.94 8.04
CA LEU A 175 22.83 -8.49 7.83
C LEU A 175 21.65 -7.81 8.52
N GLU A 176 21.96 -6.94 9.47
CA GLU A 176 21.00 -6.01 10.08
C GLU A 176 21.09 -4.66 9.35
N PHE A 177 19.96 -4.20 8.82
CA PHE A 177 19.83 -2.89 8.20
C PHE A 177 19.09 -1.95 9.15
N ARG A 178 19.68 -0.79 9.44
CA ARG A 178 19.02 0.29 10.21
C ARG A 178 19.23 1.65 9.54
N PHE A 179 18.16 2.20 8.98
CA PHE A 179 18.20 3.53 8.38
C PHE A 179 16.82 4.17 8.22
N THR A 180 16.80 5.50 8.09
CA THR A 180 15.58 6.25 7.79
C THR A 180 15.42 6.42 6.28
N GLY A 181 14.29 5.96 5.74
CA GLY A 181 13.98 5.98 4.32
C GLY A 181 13.09 7.14 3.87
N LYS A 182 12.44 6.98 2.72
CA LYS A 182 11.51 7.99 2.17
C LYS A 182 10.42 8.34 3.18
N ALA A 183 10.07 9.62 3.25
CA ALA A 183 9.05 10.17 4.16
C ALA A 183 9.35 9.98 5.65
N LEU A 184 10.64 9.82 6.01
CA LEU A 184 11.08 9.68 7.40
C LEU A 184 10.47 8.46 8.10
N VAL A 185 10.38 7.37 7.34
CA VAL A 185 9.98 6.05 7.82
C VAL A 185 11.24 5.22 8.05
N ASP A 186 11.40 4.72 9.26
CA ASP A 186 12.53 3.87 9.60
C ASP A 186 12.39 2.48 8.98
N TYR A 187 13.52 1.96 8.51
CA TYR A 187 13.69 0.62 8.00
C TYR A 187 14.63 -0.12 8.95
N GLU A 188 14.08 -1.15 9.57
CA GLU A 188 14.79 -2.10 10.43
C GLU A 188 14.44 -3.49 9.93
N ASN A 189 15.45 -4.23 9.50
CA ASN A 189 15.28 -5.59 9.02
C ASN A 189 16.55 -6.41 9.28
N GLU A 190 16.35 -7.65 9.69
CA GLU A 190 17.41 -8.64 9.85
C GLU A 190 17.17 -9.73 8.81
N VAL A 191 18.16 -9.98 7.96
CA VAL A 191 17.98 -10.85 6.79
C VAL A 191 18.94 -12.03 6.88
N GLU A 192 18.36 -13.20 7.16
CA GLU A 192 18.96 -14.48 6.81
C GLU A 192 18.62 -14.83 5.35
N VAL A 193 19.58 -15.38 4.63
CA VAL A 193 19.41 -15.70 3.21
C VAL A 193 18.66 -17.03 3.09
N GLU A 194 17.47 -16.96 2.48
CA GLU A 194 16.51 -18.03 2.14
C GLU A 194 15.39 -18.36 3.15
N ASN A 195 14.16 -17.98 2.80
CA ASN A 195 13.05 -18.90 2.54
C ASN A 195 11.82 -18.15 1.99
N LEU A 196 11.06 -18.79 1.09
CA LEU A 196 9.90 -18.21 0.39
C LEU A 196 8.62 -19.03 0.65
N LEU A 197 7.67 -18.36 1.29
CA LEU A 197 6.20 -18.51 1.35
C LEU A 197 5.56 -19.84 0.90
N ASN A 198 4.88 -20.49 1.84
CA ASN A 198 3.96 -21.62 1.61
C ASN A 198 2.68 -21.15 0.90
N LYS A 199 2.18 -21.95 -0.05
CA LYS A 199 0.88 -21.71 -0.72
C LYS A 199 -0.22 -22.53 -0.05
N GLU A 200 -1.27 -21.87 0.41
CA GLU A 200 -2.47 -22.50 0.97
C GLU A 200 -3.54 -22.77 -0.13
N ASP A 201 -4.30 -23.87 -0.03
CA ASP A 201 -5.42 -24.14 -0.94
C ASP A 201 -6.70 -23.45 -0.46
N LEU A 202 -7.38 -22.75 -1.38
CA LEU A 202 -8.55 -21.91 -1.10
C LEU A 202 -9.84 -22.44 -1.71
N ARG A 203 -9.85 -23.63 -2.32
CA ARG A 203 -11.01 -24.16 -3.05
C ARG A 203 -12.22 -24.44 -2.17
N GLU A 204 -11.99 -24.99 -0.98
CA GLU A 204 -13.04 -25.43 -0.06
C GLU A 204 -13.37 -24.42 1.05
N LYS A 205 -12.70 -23.27 1.07
CA LYS A 205 -12.89 -22.23 2.10
C LYS A 205 -14.13 -21.35 1.85
N THR A 206 -14.67 -20.77 2.91
CA THR A 206 -15.79 -19.80 2.84
C THR A 206 -15.38 -18.53 2.09
N GLU A 207 -16.34 -17.65 1.79
CA GLU A 207 -16.03 -16.39 1.11
C GLU A 207 -15.19 -15.47 2.01
N GLU A 208 -15.54 -15.46 3.30
CA GLU A 208 -14.92 -14.70 4.37
C GLU A 208 -13.46 -15.14 4.59
N ASP A 209 -13.21 -16.45 4.67
CA ASP A 209 -11.86 -17.02 4.78
C ASP A 209 -10.95 -16.60 3.62
N LYS A 210 -11.49 -16.59 2.39
CA LYS A 210 -10.74 -16.17 1.20
C LYS A 210 -10.39 -14.69 1.27
N LEU A 211 -11.28 -13.86 1.79
CA LEU A 211 -11.01 -12.44 2.01
C LEU A 211 -9.91 -12.24 3.06
N VAL A 212 -9.90 -13.02 4.16
CA VAL A 212 -8.81 -13.00 5.15
C VAL A 212 -7.48 -13.27 4.47
N VAL A 213 -7.38 -14.35 3.67
CA VAL A 213 -6.14 -14.70 2.96
C VAL A 213 -5.72 -13.60 2.00
N TYR A 214 -6.66 -12.99 1.29
CA TYR A 214 -6.39 -11.86 0.39
C TYR A 214 -5.82 -10.64 1.14
N TRP A 215 -6.42 -10.28 2.28
CA TRP A 215 -5.94 -9.15 3.10
C TRP A 215 -4.59 -9.44 3.75
N ASN A 216 -4.39 -10.65 4.25
CA ASN A 216 -3.11 -11.10 4.80
C ASN A 216 -2.01 -11.07 3.72
N SER A 217 -2.31 -11.54 2.50
CA SER A 217 -1.38 -11.47 1.38
C SER A 217 -0.98 -10.02 1.07
N ASN A 218 -1.94 -9.09 1.06
CA ASN A 218 -1.63 -7.66 0.87
C ASN A 218 -0.83 -7.07 2.03
N LYS A 219 -1.09 -7.49 3.27
CA LYS A 219 -0.31 -7.11 4.45
C LYS A 219 1.13 -7.57 4.30
N GLU A 220 1.38 -8.80 3.85
CA GLU A 220 2.73 -9.33 3.58
C GLU A 220 3.47 -8.48 2.53
N VAL A 221 2.80 -8.08 1.44
CA VAL A 221 3.43 -7.17 0.47
C VAL A 221 3.70 -5.79 1.08
N ALA A 222 2.82 -5.28 1.93
CA ALA A 222 3.04 -4.00 2.60
C ALA A 222 4.19 -4.04 3.62
N ILE A 223 4.36 -5.16 4.33
CA ILE A 223 5.50 -5.45 5.19
C ILE A 223 6.77 -5.46 4.36
N PHE A 224 6.78 -6.24 3.27
CA PHE A 224 7.91 -6.37 2.36
C PHE A 224 8.38 -5.02 1.78
N LEU A 225 7.43 -4.15 1.41
CA LEU A 225 7.73 -2.81 0.88
C LEU A 225 7.98 -1.73 1.97
N ASN A 226 7.94 -2.11 3.24
CA ASN A 226 8.01 -1.24 4.42
C ASN A 226 7.05 -0.03 4.36
N HIS A 227 5.80 -0.25 3.95
CA HIS A 227 4.76 0.77 3.87
C HIS A 227 4.09 1.04 5.24
N ARG A 228 4.89 1.39 6.25
CA ARG A 228 4.40 1.63 7.61
C ARG A 228 3.56 2.92 7.72
N ARG A 229 2.64 2.95 8.68
CA ARG A 229 1.98 4.16 9.17
C ARG A 229 2.03 4.21 10.69
N GLU A 230 1.93 5.41 11.23
CA GLU A 230 1.71 5.60 12.66
C GLU A 230 0.31 5.05 12.98
N THR A 231 0.24 4.20 14.00
CA THR A 231 -1.02 3.68 14.54
C THR A 231 -1.76 4.82 15.20
N LEU A 232 -3.08 4.92 14.96
CA LEU A 232 -3.92 5.90 15.64
C LEU A 232 -4.48 5.26 16.91
N ASP A 233 -4.39 5.97 18.04
CA ASP A 233 -4.87 5.50 19.36
C ASP A 233 -6.32 4.96 19.30
N PHE A 234 -7.16 5.59 18.47
CA PHE A 234 -8.57 5.17 18.27
C PHE A 234 -8.70 3.77 17.66
N GLU A 235 -7.86 3.44 16.68
CA GLU A 235 -7.94 2.15 15.98
C GLU A 235 -7.42 1.03 16.85
N GLU A 236 -6.40 1.30 17.66
CA GLU A 236 -5.89 0.36 18.66
C GLU A 236 -6.96 0.04 19.71
N GLU A 237 -7.66 1.07 20.20
CA GLU A 237 -8.81 0.90 21.09
C GLU A 237 -9.96 0.12 20.43
N GLN A 238 -10.20 0.34 19.13
CA GLN A 238 -11.21 -0.41 18.38
C GLN A 238 -10.84 -1.91 18.24
N ALA A 239 -9.59 -2.23 17.91
CA ALA A 239 -9.13 -3.61 17.85
C ALA A 239 -9.17 -4.27 19.23
N ARG A 240 -8.77 -3.55 20.29
CA ARG A 240 -8.84 -4.03 21.67
C ARG A 240 -10.27 -4.40 22.06
N LYS A 241 -11.26 -3.59 21.68
CA LYS A 241 -12.69 -3.88 21.90
C LYS A 241 -13.14 -5.14 21.18
N LEU A 242 -12.76 -5.31 19.91
CA LEU A 242 -13.09 -6.52 19.14
C LEU A 242 -12.45 -7.76 19.77
N SER A 243 -11.19 -7.66 20.20
CA SER A 243 -10.46 -8.76 20.84
C SER A 243 -11.12 -9.18 22.17
N ILE A 244 -11.58 -8.21 22.96
CA ILE A 244 -12.34 -8.48 24.19
C ILE A 244 -13.65 -9.20 23.87
N GLN A 245 -14.42 -8.73 22.86
CA GLN A 245 -15.67 -9.38 22.46
C GLN A 245 -15.46 -10.83 21.98
N ILE A 246 -14.39 -11.09 21.22
CA ILE A 246 -14.02 -12.45 20.79
C ILE A 246 -13.69 -13.32 22.00
N CYS A 247 -12.95 -12.80 22.97
CA CYS A 247 -12.62 -13.52 24.20
C CYS A 247 -13.87 -13.86 25.03
N GLU A 248 -14.81 -12.91 25.17
CA GLU A 248 -16.09 -13.12 25.86
C GLU A 248 -16.94 -14.20 25.18
N LEU A 249 -17.01 -14.21 23.84
CA LEU A 249 -17.75 -15.23 23.08
C LEU A 249 -17.09 -16.61 23.18
N ASN A 250 -15.76 -16.70 23.09
CA ASN A 250 -15.02 -17.95 23.31
C ASN A 250 -15.26 -18.50 24.72
N ALA A 251 -15.21 -17.65 25.75
CA ALA A 251 -15.53 -18.07 27.11
C ALA A 251 -16.98 -18.56 27.25
N SER A 252 -17.92 -18.01 26.47
CA SER A 252 -19.30 -18.51 26.42
C SER A 252 -19.40 -19.89 25.77
N ILE A 253 -18.59 -20.19 24.75
CA ILE A 253 -18.48 -21.54 24.16
C ILE A 253 -17.92 -22.50 25.19
N ASP A 254 -16.82 -22.14 25.87
CA ASP A 254 -16.18 -22.98 26.88
C ASP A 254 -17.17 -23.34 28.00
N GLN A 255 -17.91 -22.36 28.53
CA GLN A 255 -18.96 -22.60 29.54
C GLN A 255 -20.07 -23.54 29.04
N LYS A 256 -20.52 -23.38 27.79
CA LYS A 256 -21.53 -24.28 27.20
C LYS A 256 -21.00 -25.69 27.03
N SER A 257 -19.74 -25.85 26.62
CA SER A 257 -19.08 -27.16 26.49
C SER A 257 -18.86 -27.85 27.84
N GLU A 258 -18.53 -27.10 28.91
CA GLU A 258 -18.42 -27.64 30.26
C GLU A 258 -19.78 -28.09 30.81
N LEU A 259 -20.84 -27.32 30.55
CA LEU A 259 -22.21 -27.71 30.91
C LEU A 259 -22.63 -28.98 30.17
N GLU A 260 -22.20 -29.17 28.92
CA GLU A 260 -22.43 -30.40 28.17
C GLU A 260 -21.76 -31.60 28.84
N ILE A 261 -20.48 -31.48 29.24
CA ILE A 261 -19.75 -32.53 29.95
C ILE A 261 -20.44 -32.88 31.28
N GLN A 262 -20.86 -31.87 32.06
CA GLN A 262 -21.55 -32.09 33.35
C GLN A 262 -22.95 -32.73 33.18
N ARG A 263 -23.61 -32.54 32.05
CA ARG A 263 -24.98 -33.05 31.78
C ARG A 263 -25.03 -34.43 31.13
N THR A 264 -23.90 -34.96 30.69
CA THR A 264 -23.78 -36.37 30.23
C THR A 264 -23.76 -37.38 31.39
N HIS A 265 -23.82 -36.92 32.65
CA HIS A 265 -24.04 -37.78 33.80
C HIS A 265 -25.45 -38.42 33.77
N PRO A 266 -25.62 -39.71 34.14
CA PRO A 266 -26.83 -40.52 33.86
C PRO A 266 -28.17 -40.05 34.48
N SER A 267 -28.18 -38.97 35.26
CA SER A 267 -29.30 -38.55 36.10
C SER A 267 -30.23 -37.48 35.50
N ASP A 268 -29.81 -36.74 34.46
CA ASP A 268 -30.59 -35.61 33.91
C ASP A 268 -31.36 -35.96 32.61
N LYS A 269 -32.67 -36.15 32.74
CA LYS A 269 -33.58 -36.62 31.67
C LYS A 269 -33.81 -35.67 30.48
N TYR A 270 -33.46 -34.38 30.60
CA TYR A 270 -33.76 -33.37 29.57
C TYR A 270 -32.75 -33.38 28.41
N TYR A 271 -31.45 -33.54 28.71
CA TYR A 271 -30.35 -33.60 27.73
C TYR A 271 -30.10 -34.98 27.12
N ALA A 272 -30.74 -36.02 27.66
CA ALA A 272 -30.77 -37.35 27.04
C ALA A 272 -31.65 -37.40 25.77
N SER A 273 -32.36 -36.31 25.44
CA SER A 273 -33.15 -36.18 24.21
C SER A 273 -32.28 -35.63 23.07
N GLU A 274 -32.37 -36.26 21.90
CA GLU A 274 -31.64 -35.87 20.68
C GLU A 274 -31.92 -34.41 20.27
N ALA A 275 -33.11 -33.89 20.63
CA ALA A 275 -33.51 -32.50 20.39
C ALA A 275 -32.75 -31.46 21.23
N GLY A 276 -32.51 -31.72 22.52
CA GLY A 276 -31.81 -30.78 23.41
C GLY A 276 -30.31 -30.64 23.08
N LYS A 277 -29.70 -31.72 22.58
CA LYS A 277 -28.33 -31.68 22.06
C LYS A 277 -28.25 -30.86 20.77
N LEU A 278 -29.20 -31.09 19.84
CA LEU A 278 -29.26 -30.37 18.57
C LEU A 278 -29.48 -28.85 18.76
N GLU A 279 -30.29 -28.44 19.74
CA GLU A 279 -30.48 -27.00 20.06
C GLU A 279 -29.19 -26.33 20.55
N LEU A 280 -28.40 -27.03 21.39
CA LEU A 280 -27.13 -26.52 21.90
C LEU A 280 -26.07 -26.42 20.78
N ASP A 281 -26.00 -27.44 19.92
CA ASP A 281 -25.10 -27.46 18.76
C ASP A 281 -25.38 -26.27 17.82
N ILE A 282 -26.66 -25.98 17.55
CA ILE A 282 -27.09 -24.82 16.75
C ILE A 282 -26.69 -23.49 17.42
N GLU A 283 -26.77 -23.40 18.74
CA GLU A 283 -26.39 -22.19 19.48
C GLU A 283 -24.87 -21.96 19.45
N ILE A 284 -24.08 -23.03 19.62
CA ILE A 284 -22.61 -22.98 19.50
C ILE A 284 -22.21 -22.59 18.07
N GLU A 285 -22.84 -23.17 17.06
CA GLU A 285 -22.56 -22.86 15.65
C GLU A 285 -22.81 -21.37 15.35
N LYS A 286 -23.90 -20.78 15.85
CA LYS A 286 -24.17 -19.33 15.72
C LYS A 286 -23.14 -18.46 16.42
N ILE A 287 -22.65 -18.88 17.59
CA ILE A 287 -21.60 -18.14 18.30
C ILE A 287 -20.28 -18.23 17.53
N MET A 288 -19.95 -19.41 16.97
CA MET A 288 -18.78 -19.60 16.12
C MET A 288 -18.84 -18.74 14.86
N GLU A 289 -19.99 -18.66 14.19
CA GLU A 289 -20.20 -17.72 13.08
C GLU A 289 -19.96 -16.27 13.52
N LYS A 290 -20.43 -15.88 14.71
CA LYS A 290 -20.25 -14.52 15.20
C LYS A 290 -18.78 -14.20 15.53
N ILE A 291 -18.07 -15.15 16.12
CA ILE A 291 -16.62 -15.05 16.37
C ILE A 291 -15.89 -14.91 15.04
N HIS A 292 -16.27 -15.68 14.04
CA HIS A 292 -15.68 -15.61 12.70
C HIS A 292 -15.85 -14.21 12.08
N GLU A 293 -17.05 -13.62 12.15
CA GLU A 293 -17.29 -12.23 11.70
C GLU A 293 -16.43 -11.19 12.43
N LEU A 294 -16.35 -11.29 13.76
CA LEU A 294 -15.57 -10.34 14.58
C LEU A 294 -14.07 -10.50 14.34
N SER A 295 -13.59 -11.73 14.16
CA SER A 295 -12.19 -12.02 13.86
C SER A 295 -11.80 -11.51 12.46
N LEU A 296 -12.74 -11.53 11.50
CA LEU A 296 -12.56 -10.89 10.20
C LEU A 296 -12.41 -9.37 10.31
N GLN A 297 -13.23 -8.72 11.17
CA GLN A 297 -13.13 -7.28 11.42
C GLN A 297 -11.82 -6.92 12.14
N GLU A 298 -11.45 -7.68 13.17
CA GLU A 298 -10.19 -7.52 13.90
C GLU A 298 -9.00 -7.67 12.96
N GLY A 299 -8.99 -8.71 12.11
CA GLY A 299 -7.95 -8.93 11.10
C GLY A 299 -7.84 -7.79 10.10
N THR A 300 -8.98 -7.25 9.63
CA THR A 300 -9.00 -6.09 8.70
C THR A 300 -8.39 -4.85 9.34
N ILE A 301 -8.76 -4.57 10.59
CA ILE A 301 -8.22 -3.44 11.36
C ILE A 301 -6.73 -3.67 11.63
N ALA A 302 -6.32 -4.84 12.12
CA ALA A 302 -4.93 -5.18 12.39
C ALA A 302 -4.03 -5.12 11.14
N CYS A 303 -4.55 -5.46 9.95
CA CYS A 303 -3.81 -5.32 8.69
C CYS A 303 -3.58 -3.86 8.29
N SER A 304 -4.53 -2.97 8.62
CA SER A 304 -4.52 -1.57 8.22
C SER A 304 -3.89 -0.63 9.26
N GLN A 305 -3.90 -0.99 10.54
CA GLN A 305 -3.36 -0.20 11.66
C GLN A 305 -1.89 0.17 11.45
N THR A 306 -1.06 -0.80 11.07
CA THR A 306 0.40 -0.63 10.96
C THR A 306 0.86 -0.30 9.55
N TYR A 307 0.07 -0.61 8.51
CA TYR A 307 0.49 -0.52 7.11
C TYR A 307 -0.49 0.25 6.21
N ARG A 308 0.05 1.04 5.26
CA ARG A 308 -0.75 1.79 4.27
C ARG A 308 -1.15 0.92 3.08
N LEU A 309 -2.21 0.13 3.24
CA LEU A 309 -2.70 -0.76 2.19
C LEU A 309 -3.23 -0.02 0.95
N GLU A 310 -3.74 1.21 1.09
CA GLU A 310 -4.24 2.00 -0.04
C GLU A 310 -3.12 2.31 -1.06
N THR A 311 -1.98 2.82 -0.57
CA THR A 311 -0.84 3.16 -1.43
C THR A 311 -0.30 1.95 -2.16
N LEU A 312 -0.29 0.79 -1.51
CA LEU A 312 0.08 -0.49 -2.10
C LEU A 312 -0.82 -0.81 -3.30
N ARG A 313 -2.14 -0.78 -3.08
CA ARG A 313 -3.15 -1.18 -4.06
C ARG A 313 -3.23 -0.25 -5.26
N GLU A 314 -3.01 1.04 -5.05
CA GLU A 314 -3.07 2.04 -6.12
C GLU A 314 -1.82 2.00 -7.02
N ASN A 315 -0.65 1.72 -6.44
CA ASN A 315 0.61 2.00 -7.13
C ASN A 315 1.46 0.77 -7.47
N TYR A 316 1.38 -0.29 -6.66
CA TYR A 316 2.34 -1.41 -6.70
C TYR A 316 1.69 -2.76 -7.03
N LEU A 317 0.38 -2.91 -6.88
CA LEU A 317 -0.34 -4.13 -7.26
C LEU A 317 -1.04 -3.95 -8.61
N ASP A 318 -0.79 -4.87 -9.54
CA ASP A 318 -1.49 -4.89 -10.81
C ASP A 318 -2.96 -5.26 -10.57
N PRO A 319 -3.93 -4.36 -10.84
CA PRO A 319 -5.34 -4.61 -10.55
C PRO A 319 -5.91 -5.81 -11.31
N ARG A 320 -5.27 -6.22 -12.42
CA ARG A 320 -5.65 -7.44 -13.17
C ARG A 320 -5.49 -8.69 -12.32
N ILE A 321 -4.52 -8.74 -11.40
CA ILE A 321 -4.32 -9.87 -10.48
C ILE A 321 -5.51 -9.98 -9.52
N THR A 322 -5.91 -8.85 -8.92
CA THR A 322 -7.07 -8.79 -8.02
C THR A 322 -8.36 -9.19 -8.74
N VAL A 323 -8.61 -8.66 -9.94
CA VAL A 323 -9.80 -9.02 -10.74
C VAL A 323 -9.79 -10.51 -11.10
N ALA A 324 -8.66 -11.05 -11.55
CA ALA A 324 -8.54 -12.47 -11.88
C ALA A 324 -8.76 -13.37 -10.66
N TRP A 325 -8.26 -12.97 -9.48
CA TRP A 325 -8.49 -13.67 -8.22
C TRP A 325 -9.96 -13.67 -7.83
N CYS A 326 -10.63 -12.51 -7.87
CA CYS A 326 -12.06 -12.37 -7.61
C CYS A 326 -12.90 -13.29 -8.51
N LEU A 327 -12.62 -13.28 -9.82
CA LEU A 327 -13.30 -14.14 -10.80
C LEU A 327 -13.08 -15.63 -10.52
N ARG A 328 -11.84 -16.03 -10.20
CA ARG A 328 -11.49 -17.43 -9.89
C ARG A 328 -12.19 -17.95 -8.64
N HIS A 329 -12.33 -17.11 -7.62
CA HIS A 329 -12.88 -17.48 -6.32
C HIS A 329 -14.36 -17.12 -6.13
N ARG A 330 -15.01 -16.59 -7.18
CA ARG A 330 -16.40 -16.11 -7.19
C ARG A 330 -16.70 -15.06 -6.13
N ILE A 331 -15.74 -14.16 -5.90
CA ILE A 331 -15.87 -13.06 -4.94
C ILE A 331 -16.21 -11.79 -5.70
N SER A 332 -17.18 -11.02 -5.19
CA SER A 332 -17.53 -9.73 -5.79
C SER A 332 -16.36 -8.74 -5.71
N VAL A 333 -16.02 -8.11 -6.82
CA VAL A 333 -14.97 -7.07 -6.88
C VAL A 333 -15.26 -5.90 -5.94
N SER A 334 -16.54 -5.62 -5.65
CA SER A 334 -16.94 -4.57 -4.70
C SER A 334 -16.51 -4.85 -3.25
N LYS A 335 -16.32 -6.12 -2.87
CA LYS A 335 -15.87 -6.51 -1.52
C LYS A 335 -14.37 -6.30 -1.33
N VAL A 336 -13.62 -6.25 -2.43
CA VAL A 336 -12.17 -6.07 -2.42
C VAL A 336 -11.79 -4.63 -2.75
N SER A 337 -12.54 -3.96 -3.64
CA SER A 337 -12.19 -2.63 -4.16
C SER A 337 -13.05 -1.49 -3.62
N ILE A 338 -12.43 -0.56 -2.90
CA ILE A 338 -13.09 0.65 -2.37
C ILE A 338 -13.04 1.81 -3.39
N SER A 339 -12.18 1.74 -4.41
CA SER A 339 -11.96 2.88 -5.32
C SER A 339 -11.69 2.52 -6.80
N PHE A 340 -11.99 1.29 -7.25
CA PHE A 340 -12.25 1.10 -8.68
C PHE A 340 -13.64 1.66 -8.97
N VAL A 341 -13.69 2.95 -9.32
CA VAL A 341 -14.79 3.39 -10.17
C VAL A 341 -14.62 2.56 -11.44
N ALA A 342 -15.52 1.62 -11.66
CA ALA A 342 -15.72 0.96 -12.93
C ALA A 342 -16.12 2.03 -13.97
N VAL A 343 -15.18 2.88 -14.38
CA VAL A 343 -15.38 3.82 -15.49
C VAL A 343 -14.86 3.11 -16.72
N GLY A 344 -15.78 2.48 -17.45
CA GLY A 344 -15.59 2.20 -18.87
C GLY A 344 -15.98 0.82 -19.37
N TYR A 345 -15.93 -0.23 -18.54
CA TYR A 345 -16.32 -1.59 -18.96
C TYR A 345 -17.65 -2.05 -18.34
N GLY A 346 -18.55 -1.10 -18.14
CA GLY A 346 -19.98 -1.38 -17.93
C GLY A 346 -20.66 -1.61 -19.27
N LYS A 347 -20.29 -2.71 -19.94
CA LYS A 347 -21.02 -3.42 -21.01
C LYS A 347 -20.09 -4.53 -21.50
N GLU A 348 -20.51 -5.77 -21.25
CA GLU A 348 -19.90 -7.02 -21.72
C GLU A 348 -18.59 -7.47 -21.03
N ILE A 349 -18.73 -8.12 -19.86
CA ILE A 349 -18.08 -9.42 -19.58
C ILE A 349 -19.11 -10.31 -18.90
#